data_AF-A0A7J4T4D2-F1
#
_entry.id   AF-A0A7J4T4D2-F1
#
_cell.length_a   1.000
_cell.length_b   1.000
_cell.length_c   1.000
_cell.angle_alpha   90.00
_cell.angle_beta   90.00
_cell.angle_gamma   90.00
#
_symmetry.space_group_name_H-M   'P 1'
#
loop_
_entity.id
_entity.type
_entity.pdbx_description
1 polymer ?
#
loop_
_entity_poly.entity_id
_entity_poly.type
_entity_poly.pdbx_seq_one_letter_code
_entity_poly.pdbx_strand_id
1 'polypeptide(L)'
;MHQDPFEHGLALAWSDGALSRRGAQLLELLQSRLVLSDKQRAEIEEKWLESLSNIQRRSFGDGDEALSNWLKALSNTEQLEDAAKQLGRTALDVGLSKSMWKKAHQFATGLGLGDAFAKGAWLEETVSPTSDWPEALDPLAIIIGLGMGEISVKPERQINVSKNPVVVINNIEKTAVELQWLPALIPDTNECLWSWDGENKPIGSPPNGEFVISLVVLEAWIKRLMLQRIERGDTPITGWPKNAQLVPSSVTLQQSGVELQLEMILDLGDHGLVKPWARIVCEQGIINPTNPPEGLDKGWRRLHEGMTKMLKNGIDTLPRQLLIAVRSTKIPGKISLTKGWFSYELTEFN
;
A
#
# COMPACT_ATOMS: atom_id res chain seq x y z
N MET A 1 0.37 -13.53 -3.85
CA MET A 1 1.31 -12.71 -3.06
C MET A 1 2.47 -13.61 -2.68
N HIS A 2 3.63 -13.26 -3.20
CA HIS A 2 4.83 -14.12 -3.22
C HIS A 2 5.46 -14.16 -1.84
N GLN A 3 5.80 -15.36 -1.36
CA GLN A 3 6.30 -15.55 0.00
C GLN A 3 7.83 -15.40 0.06
N ASP A 4 8.49 -15.44 -1.10
CA ASP A 4 9.93 -15.41 -1.24
C ASP A 4 10.38 -14.25 -2.14
N PRO A 5 11.51 -13.57 -1.85
CA PRO A 5 12.04 -12.51 -2.72
C PRO A 5 12.39 -12.99 -4.13
N PHE A 6 12.80 -14.24 -4.31
CA PHE A 6 13.06 -14.81 -5.62
C PHE A 6 11.76 -15.02 -6.41
N GLU A 7 10.67 -15.47 -5.76
CA GLU A 7 9.33 -15.52 -6.37
C GLU A 7 8.86 -14.13 -6.80
N HIS A 8 9.14 -13.09 -6.00
CA HIS A 8 8.85 -11.72 -6.40
C HIS A 8 9.66 -11.29 -7.62
N GLY A 9 10.95 -11.63 -7.67
CA GLY A 9 11.79 -11.40 -8.85
C GLY A 9 11.28 -12.13 -10.10
N LEU A 10 10.81 -13.37 -9.96
CA LEU A 10 10.14 -14.12 -11.03
C LEU A 10 8.88 -13.40 -11.51
N ALA A 11 8.04 -12.89 -10.59
CA ALA A 11 6.85 -12.14 -10.94
C ALA A 11 7.17 -10.86 -11.74
N LEU A 12 8.23 -10.13 -11.36
CA LEU A 12 8.68 -8.95 -12.10
C LEU A 12 9.19 -9.34 -13.50
N ALA A 13 10.04 -10.38 -13.59
CA ALA A 13 10.62 -10.86 -14.84
C ALA A 13 9.57 -11.41 -15.83
N TRP A 14 8.45 -11.91 -15.31
CA TRP A 14 7.32 -12.45 -16.07
C TRP A 14 6.11 -11.51 -16.09
N SER A 15 6.26 -10.24 -15.67
CA SER A 15 5.13 -9.31 -15.49
C SER A 15 4.32 -9.06 -16.76
N ASP A 16 4.93 -9.25 -17.93
CA ASP A 16 4.30 -9.16 -19.24
C ASP A 16 4.06 -10.55 -19.87
N GLY A 17 4.06 -11.62 -19.08
CA GLY A 17 3.67 -12.96 -19.50
C GLY A 17 4.71 -13.74 -20.32
N ALA A 18 5.92 -13.21 -20.51
CA ALA A 18 7.04 -13.91 -21.15
C ALA A 18 8.39 -13.56 -20.50
N LEU A 19 9.28 -14.54 -20.38
CA LEU A 19 10.63 -14.31 -19.87
C LEU A 19 11.60 -13.96 -21.01
N SER A 20 12.21 -12.78 -20.95
CA SER A 20 13.26 -12.40 -21.90
C SER A 20 14.64 -12.94 -21.50
N ARG A 21 15.56 -12.94 -22.46
CA ARG A 21 16.96 -13.33 -22.22
C ARG A 21 17.62 -12.45 -21.15
N ARG A 22 17.34 -11.15 -21.17
CA ARG A 22 17.85 -10.22 -20.16
C ARG A 22 17.19 -10.46 -18.80
N GLY A 23 15.89 -10.73 -18.76
CA GLY A 23 15.20 -11.15 -17.54
C GLY A 23 15.82 -12.39 -16.89
N ALA A 24 16.17 -13.41 -17.70
CA ALA A 24 16.85 -14.61 -17.21
C ALA A 24 18.23 -14.32 -16.59
N GLN A 25 19.03 -13.45 -17.22
CA GLN A 25 20.33 -13.01 -16.67
C GLN A 25 20.16 -12.23 -15.36
N LEU A 26 19.13 -11.37 -15.27
CA LEU A 26 18.82 -10.65 -14.04
C LEU A 26 18.37 -11.59 -12.92
N LEU A 27 17.67 -12.69 -13.22
CA LEU A 27 17.34 -13.72 -12.23
C LEU A 27 18.58 -14.48 -11.73
N GLU A 28 19.60 -14.70 -12.56
CA GLU A 28 20.89 -15.25 -12.10
C GLU A 28 21.61 -14.29 -11.14
N LEU A 29 21.57 -12.97 -11.44
CA LEU A 29 22.09 -11.95 -10.53
C LEU A 29 21.31 -11.93 -9.22
N LEU A 30 19.98 -12.05 -9.27
CA LEU A 30 19.13 -12.14 -8.09
C LEU A 30 19.46 -13.38 -7.26
N GLN A 31 19.59 -14.55 -7.87
CA GLN A 31 19.96 -15.80 -7.20
C GLN A 31 21.29 -15.64 -6.43
N SER A 32 22.28 -15.05 -7.10
CA SER A 32 23.60 -14.80 -6.51
C SER A 32 23.51 -13.86 -5.32
N ARG A 33 22.70 -12.79 -5.45
CA ARG A 33 22.48 -11.80 -4.39
C ARG A 33 21.76 -12.40 -3.17
N LEU A 34 20.75 -13.23 -3.39
CA LEU A 34 19.99 -13.89 -2.33
C LEU A 34 20.72 -15.12 -1.76
N VAL A 35 21.91 -15.45 -2.28
CA VAL A 35 22.73 -16.60 -1.87
C VAL A 35 21.93 -17.92 -1.96
N LEU A 36 21.14 -18.05 -3.03
CA LEU A 36 20.33 -19.24 -3.28
C LEU A 36 21.12 -20.30 -4.06
N SER A 37 21.09 -21.53 -3.57
CA SER A 37 21.61 -22.67 -4.33
C SER A 37 20.74 -22.98 -5.56
N ASP A 38 21.32 -23.60 -6.58
CA ASP A 38 20.58 -24.03 -7.78
C ASP A 38 19.39 -24.94 -7.43
N LYS A 39 19.55 -25.77 -6.39
CA LYS A 39 18.46 -26.62 -5.89
C LYS A 39 17.30 -25.80 -5.32
N GLN A 40 17.59 -24.82 -4.46
CA GLN A 40 16.56 -23.95 -3.88
C GLN A 40 15.86 -23.13 -4.96
N ARG A 41 16.62 -22.59 -5.92
CA ARG A 41 16.07 -21.89 -7.07
C ARG A 41 15.12 -22.78 -7.88
N ALA A 42 15.54 -24.01 -8.20
CA ALA A 42 14.74 -24.95 -8.97
C ALA A 42 13.41 -25.29 -8.26
N GLU A 43 13.44 -25.52 -6.94
CA GLU A 43 12.23 -25.78 -6.15
C GLU A 43 11.25 -24.60 -6.15
N ILE A 44 11.75 -23.36 -6.14
CA ILE A 44 10.93 -22.15 -6.23
C ILE A 44 10.35 -21.98 -7.64
N GLU A 45 11.18 -22.15 -8.67
CA GLU A 45 10.75 -22.04 -10.08
C GLU A 45 9.73 -23.13 -10.46
N GLU A 46 9.88 -24.36 -9.95
CA GLU A 46 8.93 -25.45 -10.18
C GLU A 46 7.54 -25.12 -9.62
N LYS A 47 7.47 -24.67 -8.36
CA LYS A 47 6.21 -24.20 -7.74
C LYS A 47 5.61 -23.01 -8.48
N TRP A 48 6.45 -22.09 -8.93
CA TRP A 48 6.03 -20.94 -9.73
C TRP A 48 5.40 -21.39 -11.05
N LEU A 49 6.04 -22.31 -11.78
CA LEU A 49 5.55 -22.86 -13.05
C LEU A 49 4.21 -23.59 -12.89
N GLU A 50 4.01 -24.34 -11.81
CA GLU A 50 2.72 -24.95 -11.49
C GLU A 50 1.61 -23.89 -11.38
N SER A 51 1.92 -22.74 -10.76
CA SER A 51 0.98 -21.62 -10.61
C SER A 51 0.68 -20.88 -11.94
N LEU A 52 1.61 -20.92 -12.90
CA LEU A 52 1.48 -20.28 -14.21
C LEU A 52 0.59 -21.05 -15.20
N SER A 53 0.26 -22.31 -14.92
CA SER A 53 -0.56 -23.17 -15.79
C SER A 53 -1.96 -22.62 -16.12
N ASN A 54 -2.41 -21.59 -15.39
CA ASN A 54 -3.69 -20.90 -15.59
C ASN A 54 -3.61 -19.54 -16.32
N ILE A 55 -2.42 -19.06 -16.71
CA ILE A 55 -2.24 -17.73 -17.31
C ILE A 55 -2.15 -17.83 -18.84
N GLN A 56 -3.02 -17.12 -19.57
CA GLN A 56 -2.95 -17.03 -21.04
C GLN A 56 -1.69 -16.24 -21.46
N ARG A 57 -0.67 -16.95 -21.96
CA ARG A 57 0.58 -16.40 -22.52
C ARG A 57 0.32 -15.52 -23.75
N ARG A 58 0.50 -14.19 -23.66
CA ARG A 58 0.63 -13.28 -24.82
C ARG A 58 1.35 -11.96 -24.47
N SER A 59 2.68 -11.88 -24.58
CA SER A 59 3.45 -10.62 -24.82
C SER A 59 4.96 -10.91 -25.04
N PHE A 60 5.76 -9.86 -25.30
CA PHE A 60 7.09 -9.86 -25.95
C PHE A 60 8.32 -9.92 -25.03
N GLY A 61 8.19 -9.83 -23.70
CA GLY A 61 9.27 -9.99 -22.72
C GLY A 61 9.90 -8.67 -22.19
N ASP A 62 9.10 -7.66 -21.87
CA ASP A 62 9.55 -6.36 -21.32
C ASP A 62 9.59 -6.31 -19.77
N GLY A 63 9.38 -7.44 -19.08
CA GLY A 63 9.46 -7.54 -17.62
C GLY A 63 10.88 -7.37 -17.02
N ASP A 64 11.91 -7.31 -17.86
CA ASP A 64 13.31 -7.16 -17.43
C ASP A 64 13.62 -5.78 -16.85
N GLU A 65 12.95 -4.71 -17.31
CA GLU A 65 13.12 -3.37 -16.77
C GLU A 65 12.66 -3.28 -15.31
N ALA A 66 11.51 -3.89 -14.98
CA ALA A 66 10.96 -3.91 -13.63
C ALA A 66 11.89 -4.67 -12.67
N LEU A 67 12.38 -5.85 -13.07
CA LEU A 67 13.35 -6.61 -12.29
C LEU A 67 14.68 -5.83 -12.15
N SER A 68 15.15 -5.17 -13.22
CA SER A 68 16.39 -4.40 -13.18
C SER A 68 16.30 -3.22 -12.21
N ASN A 69 15.18 -2.52 -12.17
CA ASN A 69 14.98 -1.40 -11.25
C ASN A 69 14.88 -1.87 -9.82
N TRP A 70 14.18 -2.98 -9.56
CA TRP A 70 14.13 -3.57 -8.22
C TRP A 70 15.51 -4.05 -7.74
N LEU A 71 16.32 -4.68 -8.60
CA LEU A 71 17.71 -5.05 -8.28
C LEU A 71 18.61 -3.85 -7.97
N LYS A 72 18.44 -2.72 -8.68
CA LYS A 72 19.12 -1.46 -8.35
C LYS A 72 18.68 -0.94 -7.00
N ALA A 73 17.38 -0.91 -6.72
CA ALA A 73 16.85 -0.47 -5.43
C ALA A 73 17.36 -1.34 -4.27
N LEU A 74 17.53 -2.64 -4.48
CA LEU A 74 18.11 -3.57 -3.49
C LEU A 74 19.58 -3.28 -3.17
N SER A 75 20.31 -2.54 -4.01
CA SER A 75 21.75 -2.30 -3.86
C SER A 75 22.13 -1.35 -2.71
N ASN A 76 21.18 -0.57 -2.18
CA ASN A 76 21.42 0.39 -1.12
C ASN A 76 21.26 -0.23 0.29
N THR A 77 22.20 -1.08 0.70
CA THR A 77 22.05 -1.98 1.86
C THR A 77 21.91 -1.29 3.22
N GLU A 78 22.59 -0.17 3.46
CA GLU A 78 22.52 0.54 4.75
C GLU A 78 21.13 1.17 4.97
N GLN A 79 20.56 1.79 3.94
CA GLN A 79 19.20 2.35 4.03
C GLN A 79 18.13 1.24 4.19
N LEU A 80 18.38 0.05 3.62
CA LEU A 80 17.43 -1.07 3.69
C LEU A 80 17.37 -1.72 5.07
N GLU A 81 18.49 -1.82 5.79
CA GLU A 81 18.48 -2.34 7.16
C GLU A 81 17.68 -1.44 8.11
N ASP A 82 17.92 -0.12 8.07
CA ASP A 82 17.19 0.84 8.89
C ASP A 82 15.70 0.87 8.53
N ALA A 83 15.36 0.85 7.23
CA ALA A 83 13.98 0.79 6.79
C ALA A 83 13.30 -0.53 7.17
N ALA A 84 13.98 -1.67 7.07
CA ALA A 84 13.46 -2.97 7.51
C ALA A 84 13.18 -2.97 9.02
N LYS A 85 14.05 -2.35 9.81
CA LYS A 85 13.84 -2.18 11.25
C LYS A 85 12.62 -1.30 11.55
N GLN A 86 12.47 -0.18 10.85
CA GLN A 86 11.27 0.67 10.98
C GLN A 86 9.99 -0.07 10.57
N LEU A 87 10.02 -0.85 9.47
CA LEU A 87 8.90 -1.69 9.05
C LEU A 87 8.56 -2.78 10.06
N GLY A 88 9.56 -3.34 10.75
CA GLY A 88 9.37 -4.27 11.87
C GLY A 88 8.60 -3.63 13.03
N ARG A 89 8.96 -2.39 13.39
CA ARG A 89 8.23 -1.60 14.41
C ARG A 89 6.80 -1.32 13.95
N THR A 90 6.63 -0.93 12.69
CA THR A 90 5.31 -0.68 12.09
C THR A 90 4.45 -1.95 12.09
N ALA A 91 5.03 -3.11 11.78
CA ALA A 91 4.34 -4.40 11.84
C ALA A 91 3.81 -4.73 13.25
N LEU A 92 4.59 -4.43 14.30
CA LEU A 92 4.12 -4.55 15.67
C LEU A 92 2.94 -3.59 15.96
N ASP A 93 3.06 -2.34 15.53
CA ASP A 93 2.03 -1.31 15.74
C ASP A 93 0.72 -1.58 14.98
N VAL A 94 0.83 -2.20 13.81
CA VAL A 94 -0.28 -2.64 12.96
C VAL A 94 -0.99 -3.87 13.55
N GLY A 95 -0.27 -4.71 14.31
CA GLY A 95 -0.83 -5.88 14.98
C GLY A 95 -1.00 -7.08 14.05
N LEU A 96 0.10 -7.59 13.48
CA LEU A 96 0.08 -8.76 12.60
C LEU A 96 -0.30 -10.07 13.33
N SER A 97 -1.04 -10.94 12.63
CA SER A 97 -1.23 -12.33 13.04
C SER A 97 0.07 -13.14 12.94
N LYS A 98 0.16 -14.26 13.68
CA LYS A 98 1.36 -15.12 13.73
C LYS A 98 1.76 -15.65 12.34
N SER A 99 0.80 -15.97 11.48
CA SER A 99 1.05 -16.42 10.11
C SER A 99 1.64 -15.30 9.25
N MET A 100 1.13 -14.07 9.39
CA MET A 100 1.62 -12.91 8.65
C MET A 100 2.99 -12.44 9.12
N TRP A 101 3.23 -12.45 10.43
CA TRP A 101 4.56 -12.22 10.97
C TRP A 101 5.58 -13.20 10.39
N LYS A 102 5.24 -14.50 10.33
CA LYS A 102 6.11 -15.52 9.72
C LYS A 102 6.40 -15.23 8.25
N LYS A 103 5.39 -14.84 7.46
CA LYS A 103 5.57 -14.49 6.03
C LYS A 103 6.45 -13.26 5.86
N ALA A 104 6.19 -12.19 6.61
CA ALA A 104 6.97 -10.96 6.54
C ALA A 104 8.41 -11.19 6.96
N HIS A 105 8.61 -11.92 8.07
CA HIS A 105 9.93 -12.29 8.54
C HIS A 105 10.66 -13.18 7.54
N GLN A 106 10.00 -14.18 6.96
CA GLN A 106 10.61 -15.05 5.95
C GLN A 106 11.04 -14.26 4.72
N PHE A 107 10.19 -13.34 4.22
CA PHE A 107 10.53 -12.47 3.11
C PHE A 107 11.74 -11.57 3.44
N ALA A 108 11.73 -10.92 4.62
CA ALA A 108 12.85 -10.11 5.08
C ALA A 108 14.14 -10.94 5.24
N THR A 109 14.06 -12.17 5.79
CA THR A 109 15.19 -13.09 5.87
C THR A 109 15.75 -13.43 4.50
N GLY A 110 14.89 -13.64 3.49
CA GLY A 110 15.34 -13.90 2.12
C GLY A 110 16.14 -12.73 1.53
N LEU A 111 15.86 -11.49 1.95
CA LEU A 111 16.65 -10.31 1.57
C LEU A 111 17.91 -10.09 2.42
N GLY A 112 18.17 -10.94 3.42
CA GLY A 112 19.22 -10.72 4.42
C GLY A 112 18.86 -9.71 5.52
N LEU A 113 17.61 -9.22 5.55
CA LEU A 113 17.11 -8.17 6.44
C LEU A 113 16.29 -8.70 7.63
N GLY A 114 16.21 -10.02 7.78
CA GLY A 114 15.37 -10.68 8.79
C GLY A 114 15.68 -10.25 10.21
N ASP A 115 16.97 -10.15 10.56
CA ASP A 115 17.41 -9.71 11.89
C ASP A 115 17.02 -8.25 12.15
N ALA A 116 17.21 -7.35 11.17
CA ALA A 116 16.84 -5.95 11.30
C ALA A 116 15.32 -5.79 11.50
N PHE A 117 14.53 -6.49 10.67
CA PHE A 117 13.07 -6.50 10.78
C PHE A 117 12.58 -7.05 12.13
N ALA A 118 13.17 -8.16 12.60
CA ALA A 118 12.84 -8.73 13.91
C ALA A 118 13.22 -7.78 15.06
N LYS A 119 14.41 -7.17 15.01
CA LYS A 119 14.86 -6.20 16.02
C LYS A 119 13.87 -5.04 16.16
N GLY A 120 13.36 -4.49 15.06
CA GLY A 120 12.37 -3.40 15.13
C GLY A 120 11.05 -3.76 15.84
N ALA A 121 10.64 -5.03 15.80
CA ALA A 121 9.43 -5.49 16.47
C ALA A 121 9.65 -5.91 17.93
N TRP A 122 10.86 -6.36 18.30
CA TRP A 122 11.14 -6.97 19.61
C TRP A 122 12.02 -6.12 20.52
N LEU A 123 12.98 -5.39 19.95
CA LEU A 123 13.75 -4.42 20.70
C LEU A 123 12.96 -3.12 20.67
N GLU A 124 12.47 -2.70 21.83
CA GLU A 124 11.98 -1.34 22.10
C GLU A 124 13.11 -0.30 21.99
N GLU A 125 13.98 -0.43 21.00
CA GLU A 125 14.84 0.66 20.59
C GLU A 125 13.94 1.80 20.11
N THR A 126 14.40 3.03 20.28
CA THR A 126 13.72 4.29 19.96
C THR A 126 13.57 4.49 18.45
N VAL A 127 13.07 3.48 17.74
CA VAL A 127 12.78 3.50 16.32
C VAL A 127 11.32 3.87 16.17
N SER A 128 11.06 4.99 15.48
CA SER A 128 9.70 5.41 15.20
C SER A 128 9.11 4.54 14.09
N PRO A 129 7.81 4.18 14.16
CA PRO A 129 7.14 3.54 13.04
C PRO A 129 7.23 4.45 11.81
N THR A 130 7.52 3.86 10.66
CA THR A 130 7.62 4.61 9.40
C THR A 130 6.42 4.36 8.49
N SER A 131 6.04 5.41 7.79
CA SER A 131 5.19 5.41 6.59
C SER A 131 6.01 5.42 5.30
N ASP A 132 7.32 5.53 5.43
CA ASP A 132 8.26 5.87 4.37
C ASP A 132 9.35 4.81 4.34
N TRP A 133 9.43 4.08 3.23
CA TRP A 133 10.43 3.04 3.02
C TRP A 133 10.93 3.07 1.57
N PRO A 134 12.12 2.53 1.28
CA PRO A 134 12.61 2.37 -0.09
C PRO A 134 11.73 1.40 -0.89
N GLU A 135 11.50 1.68 -2.18
CA GLU A 135 10.69 0.86 -3.09
C GLU A 135 11.08 -0.64 -3.08
N ALA A 136 12.37 -0.94 -2.84
CA ALA A 136 12.85 -2.31 -2.70
C ALA A 136 12.09 -3.14 -1.64
N LEU A 137 11.56 -2.48 -0.60
CA LEU A 137 10.81 -3.07 0.51
C LEU A 137 9.30 -3.00 0.31
N ASP A 138 8.80 -2.51 -0.83
CA ASP A 138 7.37 -2.53 -1.15
C ASP A 138 6.74 -3.92 -0.95
N PRO A 139 7.34 -5.03 -1.42
CA PRO A 139 6.74 -6.35 -1.22
C PRO A 139 6.59 -6.69 0.27
N LEU A 140 7.57 -6.32 1.10
CA LEU A 140 7.52 -6.51 2.55
C LEU A 140 6.42 -5.66 3.17
N ALA A 141 6.30 -4.39 2.77
CA ALA A 141 5.26 -3.47 3.22
C ALA A 141 3.85 -3.98 2.86
N ILE A 142 3.67 -4.54 1.65
CA ILE A 142 2.40 -5.13 1.22
C ILE A 142 2.09 -6.38 2.07
N ILE A 143 3.08 -7.25 2.34
CA ILE A 143 2.91 -8.41 3.23
C ILE A 143 2.39 -7.92 4.59
N ILE A 144 2.99 -6.89 5.21
CA ILE A 144 2.53 -6.39 6.52
C ILE A 144 1.27 -5.51 6.46
N GLY A 145 0.63 -5.38 5.29
CA GLY A 145 -0.65 -4.70 5.13
C GLY A 145 -0.57 -3.17 5.03
N LEU A 146 0.57 -2.64 4.57
CA LEU A 146 0.80 -1.23 4.27
C LEU A 146 0.70 -0.91 2.75
N GLY A 147 0.48 -1.89 1.89
CA GLY A 147 0.32 -1.68 0.44
C GLY A 147 -0.53 -2.78 -0.22
N MET A 148 -0.83 -2.65 -1.52
CA MET A 148 -1.62 -3.62 -2.29
C MET A 148 -0.77 -4.23 -3.41
N GLY A 149 -0.79 -5.55 -3.57
CA GLY A 149 0.00 -6.26 -4.57
C GLY A 149 -0.57 -6.20 -5.99
N GLU A 150 0.36 -6.19 -6.95
CA GLU A 150 0.30 -6.26 -8.42
C GLU A 150 -0.64 -5.32 -9.21
N ILE A 151 0.02 -4.56 -10.10
CA ILE A 151 -0.52 -3.86 -11.28
C ILE A 151 -0.59 -4.90 -12.40
N SER A 152 -1.72 -5.02 -13.07
CA SER A 152 -1.81 -5.77 -14.33
C SER A 152 -2.15 -4.80 -15.43
N VAL A 153 -1.26 -4.64 -16.39
CA VAL A 153 -1.54 -3.92 -17.63
C VAL A 153 -2.39 -4.85 -18.49
N LYS A 154 -3.71 -4.64 -18.55
CA LYS A 154 -4.55 -5.24 -19.59
C LYS A 154 -4.48 -4.38 -20.85
N PRO A 155 -4.67 -4.96 -22.06
CA PRO A 155 -4.66 -4.20 -23.29
C PRO A 155 -5.81 -3.19 -23.29
N GLU A 156 -5.51 -2.02 -23.85
CA GLU A 156 -6.35 -0.86 -24.09
C GLU A 156 -7.84 -1.19 -24.25
N ARG A 157 -8.64 -0.78 -23.26
CA ARG A 157 -9.98 -0.30 -23.57
C ARG A 157 -9.82 1.14 -24.04
N GLN A 158 -10.38 1.47 -25.20
CA GLN A 158 -10.66 2.86 -25.54
C GLN A 158 -11.68 3.38 -24.53
N ILE A 159 -11.20 4.01 -23.48
CA ILE A 159 -12.03 4.62 -22.45
C ILE A 159 -12.20 6.08 -22.83
N ASN A 160 -13.40 6.44 -23.25
CA ASN A 160 -13.75 7.83 -23.51
C ASN A 160 -13.73 8.62 -22.21
N VAL A 161 -13.00 9.74 -22.25
CA VAL A 161 -12.77 10.75 -21.22
C VAL A 161 -14.05 11.16 -20.48
N SER A 162 -13.98 11.19 -19.14
CA SER A 162 -14.97 11.83 -18.26
C SER A 162 -14.36 13.04 -17.56
N LYS A 163 -15.13 14.13 -17.53
CA LYS A 163 -14.76 15.54 -17.22
C LYS A 163 -14.43 15.85 -15.76
N ASN A 164 -14.24 14.84 -14.90
CA ASN A 164 -14.09 15.03 -13.46
C ASN A 164 -12.97 14.12 -12.91
N PRO A 165 -11.69 14.51 -13.08
CA PRO A 165 -10.59 13.79 -12.46
C PRO A 165 -10.77 13.76 -10.94
N VAL A 166 -10.38 12.64 -10.30
CA VAL A 166 -10.34 12.46 -8.84
C VAL A 166 -8.94 12.21 -8.29
N VAL A 167 -8.01 11.87 -9.18
CA VAL A 167 -6.57 11.85 -8.92
C VAL A 167 -5.90 12.53 -10.09
N VAL A 168 -4.98 13.46 -9.82
CA VAL A 168 -4.17 14.11 -10.85
C VAL A 168 -2.73 14.14 -10.38
N ILE A 169 -1.81 13.68 -11.23
CA ILE A 169 -0.37 13.78 -11.01
C ILE A 169 0.23 14.57 -12.16
N ASN A 170 0.53 15.83 -11.93
CA ASN A 170 1.10 16.72 -12.93
C ASN A 170 2.62 16.54 -13.07
N ASN A 171 3.16 16.99 -14.20
CA ASN A 171 4.61 17.02 -14.48
C ASN A 171 5.29 15.64 -14.41
N ILE A 172 4.60 14.59 -14.84
CA ILE A 172 5.16 13.24 -15.04
C ILE A 172 4.93 12.83 -16.49
N GLU A 173 5.97 12.32 -17.16
CA GLU A 173 5.93 11.84 -18.56
C GLU A 173 5.22 10.50 -18.74
N LYS A 174 4.44 10.06 -17.75
CA LYS A 174 3.85 8.72 -17.67
C LYS A 174 2.34 8.82 -17.66
N THR A 175 1.66 7.81 -18.18
CA THR A 175 0.20 7.76 -18.25
C THR A 175 -0.38 6.97 -17.08
N ALA A 176 -1.61 7.29 -16.71
CA ALA A 176 -2.34 6.51 -15.72
C ALA A 176 -2.54 5.05 -16.20
N VAL A 177 -2.67 4.12 -15.25
CA VAL A 177 -2.84 2.69 -15.52
C VAL A 177 -4.05 2.12 -14.78
N GLU A 178 -4.58 1.00 -15.26
CA GLU A 178 -5.65 0.28 -14.59
C GLU A 178 -5.15 -0.31 -13.26
N LEU A 179 -5.91 -0.09 -12.19
CA LEU A 179 -5.53 -0.50 -10.84
C LEU A 179 -6.44 -1.65 -10.38
N GLN A 180 -5.92 -2.88 -10.39
CA GLN A 180 -6.70 -4.05 -9.96
C GLN A 180 -7.19 -3.95 -8.50
N TRP A 181 -6.43 -3.25 -7.67
CA TRP A 181 -6.72 -3.06 -6.26
C TRP A 181 -7.72 -1.93 -5.97
N LEU A 182 -8.00 -1.07 -6.95
CA LEU A 182 -9.03 -0.03 -6.88
C LEU A 182 -9.70 0.17 -8.25
N PRO A 183 -10.53 -0.79 -8.71
CA PRO A 183 -11.04 -0.82 -10.09
C PRO A 183 -12.02 0.32 -10.41
N ALA A 184 -12.53 1.02 -9.40
CA ALA A 184 -13.36 2.21 -9.57
C ALA A 184 -12.55 3.45 -10.00
N LEU A 185 -11.21 3.40 -9.94
CA LEU A 185 -10.35 4.40 -10.57
C LEU A 185 -10.14 4.05 -12.05
N ILE A 186 -10.65 4.90 -12.91
CA ILE A 186 -10.61 4.74 -14.35
C ILE A 186 -9.48 5.61 -14.90
N PRO A 187 -8.38 5.05 -15.42
CA PRO A 187 -7.26 5.83 -15.93
C PRO A 187 -7.64 6.59 -17.20
N ASP A 188 -7.10 7.80 -17.35
CA ASP A 188 -7.04 8.46 -18.66
C ASP A 188 -5.84 7.94 -19.45
N THR A 189 -6.01 7.78 -20.77
CA THR A 189 -4.98 7.19 -21.64
C THR A 189 -3.89 8.18 -22.05
N ASN A 190 -4.12 9.48 -21.91
CA ASN A 190 -3.22 10.53 -22.41
C ASN A 190 -2.55 11.32 -21.29
N GLU A 191 -3.17 11.36 -20.11
CA GLU A 191 -2.69 12.13 -18.96
C GLU A 191 -2.51 11.23 -17.73
N CYS A 192 -1.69 11.67 -16.77
CA CYS A 192 -1.50 10.98 -15.50
C CYS A 192 -2.61 11.33 -14.51
N LEU A 193 -3.85 11.00 -14.88
CA LEU A 193 -5.03 11.24 -14.06
C LEU A 193 -5.98 10.04 -14.07
N TRP A 194 -6.78 9.95 -13.02
CA TRP A 194 -7.86 8.95 -12.91
C TRP A 194 -9.20 9.63 -12.67
N SER A 195 -10.22 9.11 -13.33
CA SER A 195 -11.63 9.39 -13.08
C SER A 195 -12.22 8.37 -12.10
N TRP A 196 -13.43 8.65 -11.59
CA TRP A 196 -14.11 7.82 -10.59
C TRP A 196 -15.42 7.24 -11.12
N ASP A 197 -15.58 5.92 -10.97
CA ASP A 197 -16.81 5.16 -11.29
C ASP A 197 -17.50 4.60 -10.04
N GLY A 198 -17.15 5.09 -8.85
CA GLY A 198 -17.82 4.70 -7.61
C GLY A 198 -19.06 5.56 -7.30
N GLU A 199 -19.86 5.09 -6.34
CA GLU A 199 -21.13 5.74 -5.95
C GLU A 199 -20.94 7.15 -5.38
N ASN A 200 -19.91 7.34 -4.55
CA ASN A 200 -19.62 8.62 -3.90
C ASN A 200 -18.93 9.59 -4.87
N LYS A 201 -19.40 10.84 -4.96
CA LYS A 201 -18.83 11.83 -5.88
C LYS A 201 -17.82 12.74 -5.18
N PRO A 202 -16.74 13.15 -5.87
CA PRO A 202 -15.79 14.13 -5.35
C PRO A 202 -16.50 15.46 -5.06
N ILE A 203 -16.02 16.17 -4.03
CA ILE A 203 -16.53 17.48 -3.67
C ILE A 203 -15.75 18.52 -4.49
N GLY A 204 -16.43 19.21 -5.41
CA GLY A 204 -15.80 20.24 -6.24
C GLY A 204 -14.80 19.71 -7.27
N SER A 205 -14.06 20.63 -7.87
CA SER A 205 -12.99 20.35 -8.85
C SER A 205 -11.64 20.17 -8.16
N PRO A 206 -10.69 19.43 -8.77
CA PRO A 206 -9.34 19.29 -8.21
C PRO A 206 -8.67 20.66 -8.03
N PRO A 207 -7.96 20.89 -6.92
CA PRO A 207 -7.12 22.06 -6.78
C PRO A 207 -5.90 21.97 -7.71
N ASN A 208 -5.27 23.11 -8.00
CA ASN A 208 -3.96 23.12 -8.66
C ASN A 208 -2.90 22.57 -7.70
N GLY A 209 -2.09 21.64 -8.16
CA GLY A 209 -1.01 21.02 -7.38
C GLY A 209 -0.23 20.00 -8.22
N GLU A 210 0.91 19.56 -7.71
CA GLU A 210 1.70 18.52 -8.39
C GLU A 210 1.03 17.16 -8.29
N PHE A 211 0.50 16.82 -7.12
CA PHE A 211 -0.22 15.57 -6.90
C PHE A 211 -1.44 15.82 -6.02
N VAL A 212 -2.63 15.58 -6.55
CA VAL A 212 -3.89 15.80 -5.83
C VAL A 212 -4.77 14.56 -5.85
N ILE A 213 -5.41 14.26 -4.71
CA ILE A 213 -6.25 13.08 -4.51
C ILE A 213 -7.55 13.50 -3.82
N SER A 214 -8.70 13.12 -4.38
CA SER A 214 -9.99 13.35 -3.75
C SER A 214 -10.25 12.42 -2.57
N LEU A 215 -10.93 12.91 -1.53
CA LEU A 215 -11.29 12.11 -0.35
C LEU A 215 -12.13 10.87 -0.67
N VAL A 216 -12.88 10.85 -1.78
CA VAL A 216 -13.63 9.65 -2.18
C VAL A 216 -12.71 8.48 -2.51
N VAL A 217 -11.52 8.77 -3.05
CA VAL A 217 -10.51 7.75 -3.37
C VAL A 217 -9.87 7.24 -2.08
N LEU A 218 -9.55 8.14 -1.14
CA LEU A 218 -9.03 7.76 0.17
C LEU A 218 -10.03 6.93 0.99
N GLU A 219 -11.31 7.28 0.95
CA GLU A 219 -12.35 6.52 1.63
C GLU A 219 -12.44 5.09 1.07
N ALA A 220 -12.46 4.96 -0.26
CA ALA A 220 -12.48 3.66 -0.93
C ALA A 220 -11.22 2.84 -0.63
N TRP A 221 -10.07 3.50 -0.56
CA TRP A 221 -8.80 2.88 -0.16
C TRP A 221 -8.85 2.34 1.28
N ILE A 222 -9.28 3.14 2.24
CA ILE A 222 -9.40 2.73 3.65
C ILE A 222 -10.39 1.55 3.78
N LYS A 223 -11.54 1.62 3.08
CA LYS A 223 -12.50 0.51 3.00
C LYS A 223 -11.82 -0.77 2.50
N ARG A 224 -11.01 -0.67 1.44
CA ARG A 224 -10.31 -1.82 0.87
C ARG A 224 -9.29 -2.41 1.84
N LEU A 225 -8.49 -1.58 2.52
CA LEU A 225 -7.54 -2.04 3.55
C LEU A 225 -8.23 -2.80 4.69
N MET A 226 -9.37 -2.29 5.17
CA MET A 226 -10.16 -2.96 6.21
C MET A 226 -10.75 -4.28 5.73
N LEU A 227 -11.36 -4.29 4.53
CA LEU A 227 -11.96 -5.49 3.93
C LEU A 227 -10.90 -6.58 3.70
N GLN A 228 -9.71 -6.22 3.24
CA GLN A 228 -8.65 -7.19 3.07
C GLN A 228 -8.21 -7.84 4.38
N ARG A 229 -8.19 -7.11 5.49
CA ARG A 229 -7.90 -7.69 6.80
C ARG A 229 -8.98 -8.70 7.20
N ILE A 230 -10.25 -8.36 6.97
CA ILE A 230 -11.38 -9.26 7.20
C ILE A 230 -11.27 -10.53 6.33
N GLU A 231 -10.99 -10.37 5.03
CA GLU A 231 -10.80 -11.48 4.07
C GLU A 231 -9.66 -12.43 4.51
N ARG A 232 -8.65 -11.89 5.21
CA ARG A 232 -7.52 -12.65 5.78
C ARG A 232 -7.82 -13.30 7.14
N GLY A 233 -9.00 -13.03 7.73
CA GLY A 233 -9.38 -13.49 9.06
C GLY A 233 -8.78 -12.65 10.21
N ASP A 234 -8.21 -11.48 9.91
CA ASP A 234 -7.69 -10.54 10.89
C ASP A 234 -8.78 -9.54 11.33
N THR A 235 -8.58 -8.88 12.48
CA THR A 235 -9.43 -7.76 12.87
C THR A 235 -9.22 -6.57 11.92
N PRO A 236 -10.27 -5.83 11.52
CA PRO A 236 -10.14 -4.71 10.59
C PRO A 236 -9.17 -3.63 11.07
N ILE A 237 -9.18 -3.36 12.37
CA ILE A 237 -8.40 -2.31 13.03
C ILE A 237 -7.94 -2.80 14.41
N THR A 238 -6.77 -2.36 14.86
CA THR A 238 -6.28 -2.62 16.23
C THR A 238 -7.26 -2.12 17.28
N GLY A 239 -7.46 -2.86 18.38
CA GLY A 239 -8.42 -2.49 19.41
C GLY A 239 -9.88 -2.81 19.08
N TRP A 240 -10.11 -3.61 18.03
CA TRP A 240 -11.44 -4.09 17.66
C TRP A 240 -12.18 -4.77 18.82
N PRO A 241 -13.44 -4.41 19.10
CA PRO A 241 -14.22 -5.10 20.12
C PRO A 241 -14.46 -6.56 19.74
N LYS A 242 -14.51 -7.45 20.75
CA LYS A 242 -14.80 -8.88 20.52
C LYS A 242 -16.18 -9.04 19.89
N ASN A 243 -16.28 -9.91 18.89
CA ASN A 243 -17.51 -10.24 18.16
C ASN A 243 -18.17 -9.07 17.41
N ALA A 244 -17.55 -7.88 17.38
CA ALA A 244 -18.08 -6.77 16.63
C ALA A 244 -17.94 -7.00 15.12
N GLN A 245 -18.99 -6.69 14.38
CA GLN A 245 -19.00 -6.74 12.92
C GLN A 245 -18.98 -5.32 12.35
N LEU A 246 -18.12 -5.09 11.36
CA LEU A 246 -18.12 -3.84 10.61
C LEU A 246 -19.30 -3.85 9.64
N VAL A 247 -20.06 -2.76 9.57
CA VAL A 247 -20.95 -2.49 8.44
C VAL A 247 -20.13 -1.83 7.33
N PRO A 248 -19.69 -2.52 6.27
CA PRO A 248 -18.62 -2.00 5.40
C PRO A 248 -18.99 -0.74 4.63
N SER A 249 -20.27 -0.60 4.25
CA SER A 249 -20.80 0.59 3.57
C SER A 249 -20.80 1.84 4.45
N SER A 250 -20.70 1.70 5.78
CA SER A 250 -20.78 2.80 6.73
C SER A 250 -19.47 3.55 6.97
N VAL A 251 -18.35 3.04 6.43
CA VAL A 251 -17.05 3.72 6.55
C VAL A 251 -17.11 5.02 5.74
N THR A 252 -16.95 6.16 6.39
CA THR A 252 -17.05 7.46 5.74
C THR A 252 -15.99 8.43 6.23
N LEU A 253 -15.55 9.31 5.33
CA LEU A 253 -14.70 10.44 5.67
C LEU A 253 -15.50 11.74 5.71
N GLN A 254 -15.34 12.52 6.78
CA GLN A 254 -15.91 13.87 6.91
C GLN A 254 -14.82 14.89 7.13
N GLN A 255 -14.81 15.95 6.33
CA GLN A 255 -13.89 17.07 6.48
C GLN A 255 -14.57 18.26 7.15
N SER A 256 -13.87 18.86 8.11
CA SER A 256 -14.23 20.16 8.71
C SER A 256 -13.00 21.06 8.74
N GLY A 257 -12.88 21.98 7.78
CA GLY A 257 -11.68 22.80 7.63
C GLY A 257 -10.44 21.95 7.34
N VAL A 258 -9.46 22.00 8.24
CA VAL A 258 -8.22 21.18 8.19
C VAL A 258 -8.35 19.84 8.91
N GLU A 259 -9.48 19.57 9.54
CA GLU A 259 -9.74 18.31 10.24
C GLU A 259 -10.34 17.28 9.28
N LEU A 260 -9.91 16.03 9.43
CA LEU A 260 -10.50 14.87 8.76
C LEU A 260 -10.93 13.84 9.80
N GLN A 261 -12.17 13.42 9.73
CA GLN A 261 -12.79 12.45 10.62
C GLN A 261 -13.11 11.16 9.85
N LEU A 262 -12.61 10.04 10.35
CA LEU A 262 -13.04 8.70 9.94
C LEU A 262 -14.16 8.25 10.87
N GLU A 263 -15.28 7.85 10.31
CA GLU A 263 -16.40 7.25 11.04
C GLU A 263 -16.76 5.90 10.43
N MET A 264 -17.33 5.02 11.25
CA MET A 264 -17.89 3.74 10.81
C MET A 264 -18.97 3.28 11.79
N ILE A 265 -19.82 2.35 11.37
CA ILE A 265 -20.81 1.68 12.21
C ILE A 265 -20.30 0.27 12.54
N LEU A 266 -20.29 -0.04 13.83
CA LEU A 266 -20.03 -1.37 14.35
C LEU A 266 -21.32 -1.97 14.91
N ASP A 267 -21.60 -3.20 14.52
CA ASP A 267 -22.63 -4.03 15.13
C ASP A 267 -22.01 -4.85 16.26
N LEU A 268 -22.45 -4.62 17.49
CA LEU A 268 -22.00 -5.34 18.68
C LEU A 268 -22.91 -6.54 19.04
N GLY A 269 -23.80 -6.94 18.13
CA GLY A 269 -24.78 -7.99 18.36
C GLY A 269 -25.87 -7.54 19.33
N ASP A 270 -26.01 -8.25 20.45
CA ASP A 270 -27.05 -7.97 21.46
C ASP A 270 -26.91 -6.57 22.11
N HIS A 271 -25.75 -5.93 21.97
CA HIS A 271 -25.49 -4.58 22.47
C HIS A 271 -25.79 -3.47 21.45
N GLY A 272 -26.27 -3.84 20.24
CA GLY A 272 -26.73 -2.91 19.21
C GLY A 272 -25.63 -2.26 18.39
N LEU A 273 -26.02 -1.23 17.64
CA LEU A 273 -25.14 -0.49 16.74
C LEU A 273 -24.48 0.69 17.44
N VAL A 274 -23.17 0.85 17.22
CA VAL A 274 -22.40 2.01 17.68
C VAL A 274 -21.68 2.67 16.51
N LYS A 275 -21.42 3.97 16.62
CA LYS A 275 -20.74 4.75 15.58
C LYS A 275 -19.44 5.38 16.11
N PRO A 276 -18.35 4.60 16.26
CA PRO A 276 -17.06 5.15 16.66
C PRO A 276 -16.49 6.06 15.57
N TRP A 277 -15.62 6.96 16.00
CA TRP A 277 -14.94 7.91 15.13
C TRP A 277 -13.52 8.18 15.63
N ALA A 278 -12.67 8.62 14.71
CA ALA A 278 -11.33 9.14 15.01
C ALA A 278 -11.05 10.35 14.12
N ARG A 279 -10.26 11.30 14.63
CA ARG A 279 -9.87 12.51 13.90
C ARG A 279 -8.37 12.65 13.76
N ILE A 280 -8.00 13.38 12.72
CA ILE A 280 -6.67 13.92 12.49
C ILE A 280 -6.80 15.37 12.03
N VAL A 281 -5.72 16.12 12.19
CA VAL A 281 -5.61 17.52 11.75
C VAL A 281 -4.46 17.61 10.75
N CYS A 282 -4.74 18.18 9.58
CA CYS A 282 -3.75 18.44 8.54
C CYS A 282 -3.32 19.91 8.59
N GLU A 283 -2.25 20.21 9.32
CA GLU A 283 -1.77 21.57 9.54
C GLU A 283 -0.26 21.65 9.32
N GLN A 284 0.23 22.78 8.79
CA GLN A 284 1.66 23.02 8.55
C GLN A 284 2.38 21.95 7.71
N GLY A 285 1.67 21.29 6.79
CA GLY A 285 2.29 20.29 5.91
C GLY A 285 2.38 18.89 6.51
N ILE A 286 1.82 18.64 7.70
CA ILE A 286 1.89 17.36 8.42
C ILE A 286 0.51 16.92 8.95
N ILE A 287 0.38 15.61 9.22
CA ILE A 287 -0.81 15.00 9.82
C ILE A 287 -0.59 14.75 11.31
N ASN A 288 -1.43 15.37 12.15
CA ASN A 288 -1.40 15.21 13.59
C ASN A 288 -2.64 14.44 14.09
N PRO A 289 -2.48 13.40 14.93
CA PRO A 289 -3.60 12.70 15.53
C PRO A 289 -4.29 13.55 16.60
N THR A 290 -5.61 13.41 16.76
CA THR A 290 -6.32 14.00 17.90
C THR A 290 -6.33 13.07 19.10
N ASN A 291 -6.45 13.63 20.31
CA ASN A 291 -6.65 12.85 21.52
C ASN A 291 -8.02 12.14 21.53
N PRO A 292 -8.12 10.95 22.12
CA PRO A 292 -9.40 10.29 22.33
C PRO A 292 -10.30 11.13 23.26
N PRO A 293 -11.64 11.07 23.08
CA PRO A 293 -12.58 11.69 24.00
C PRO A 293 -12.34 11.36 25.48
N GLU A 294 -12.56 12.34 26.34
CA GLU A 294 -12.44 12.16 27.79
C GLU A 294 -13.48 11.14 28.30
N GLY A 295 -13.11 10.38 29.34
CA GLY A 295 -13.99 9.38 29.94
C GLY A 295 -14.12 8.05 29.20
N LEU A 296 -13.45 7.86 28.04
CA LEU A 296 -13.43 6.57 27.35
C LEU A 296 -12.68 5.50 28.16
N ASP A 297 -13.29 4.31 28.26
CA ASP A 297 -12.65 3.13 28.81
C ASP A 297 -11.49 2.64 27.92
N LYS A 298 -10.64 1.77 28.46
CA LYS A 298 -9.41 1.30 27.80
C LYS A 298 -9.66 0.63 26.45
N GLY A 299 -10.75 -0.10 26.28
CA GLY A 299 -11.13 -0.76 25.03
C GLY A 299 -11.47 0.25 23.93
N TRP A 300 -12.38 1.19 24.22
CA TRP A 300 -12.73 2.24 23.25
C TRP A 300 -11.55 3.17 22.93
N ARG A 301 -10.68 3.42 23.90
CA ARG A 301 -9.46 4.21 23.69
C ARG A 301 -8.53 3.53 22.68
N ARG A 302 -8.35 2.21 22.80
CA ARG A 302 -7.59 1.40 21.81
C ARG A 302 -8.25 1.39 20.44
N LEU A 303 -9.57 1.31 20.36
CA LEU A 303 -10.28 1.38 19.08
C LEU A 303 -10.07 2.75 18.42
N HIS A 304 -10.21 3.85 19.18
CA HIS A 304 -9.95 5.20 18.68
C HIS A 304 -8.51 5.31 18.13
N GLU A 305 -7.51 4.87 18.90
CA GLU A 305 -6.11 4.84 18.45
C GLU A 305 -5.92 4.00 17.19
N GLY A 306 -6.55 2.83 17.11
CA GLY A 306 -6.52 2.00 15.92
C GLY A 306 -7.14 2.68 14.71
N MET A 307 -8.27 3.37 14.87
CA MET A 307 -8.93 4.11 13.79
C MET A 307 -8.08 5.29 13.32
N THR A 308 -7.45 6.02 14.24
CA THR A 308 -6.48 7.07 13.91
C THR A 308 -5.31 6.50 13.12
N LYS A 309 -4.75 5.36 13.52
CA LYS A 309 -3.68 4.67 12.79
C LYS A 309 -4.14 4.23 11.40
N MET A 310 -5.36 3.70 11.26
CA MET A 310 -5.90 3.29 9.95
C MET A 310 -6.07 4.49 9.02
N LEU A 311 -6.59 5.61 9.52
CA LEU A 311 -6.74 6.84 8.74
C LEU A 311 -5.38 7.38 8.29
N LYS A 312 -4.40 7.46 9.21
CA LYS A 312 -3.03 7.87 8.88
C LYS A 312 -2.40 6.93 7.84
N ASN A 313 -2.51 5.63 8.06
CA ASN A 313 -2.02 4.62 7.13
C ASN A 313 -2.63 4.80 5.73
N GLY A 314 -3.94 5.06 5.62
CA GLY A 314 -4.56 5.36 4.34
C GLY A 314 -3.94 6.56 3.62
N ILE A 315 -3.72 7.65 4.35
CA ILE A 315 -3.15 8.91 3.83
C ILE A 315 -1.70 8.74 3.39
N ASP A 316 -0.94 7.92 4.12
CA ASP A 316 0.47 7.67 3.84
C ASP A 316 0.66 6.71 2.66
N THR A 317 -0.22 5.69 2.56
CA THR A 317 -0.02 4.57 1.63
C THR A 317 -0.66 4.79 0.28
N LEU A 318 -1.86 5.39 0.20
CA LEU A 318 -2.53 5.63 -1.09
C LEU A 318 -1.67 6.44 -2.07
N PRO A 319 -1.07 7.59 -1.67
CA PRO A 319 -0.25 8.39 -2.58
C PRO A 319 0.96 7.62 -3.08
N ARG A 320 1.61 6.84 -2.20
CA ARG A 320 2.73 5.97 -2.57
C ARG A 320 2.31 4.92 -3.59
N GLN A 321 1.20 4.23 -3.36
CA GLN A 321 0.70 3.19 -4.27
C GLN A 321 0.34 3.74 -5.65
N LEU A 322 -0.22 4.96 -5.71
CA LEU A 322 -0.50 5.64 -6.98
C LEU A 322 0.79 6.04 -7.71
N LEU A 323 1.80 6.55 -7.00
CA LEU A 323 3.10 6.89 -7.59
C LEU A 323 3.84 5.64 -8.10
N ILE A 324 3.81 4.54 -7.34
CA ILE A 324 4.33 3.23 -7.77
C ILE A 324 3.60 2.74 -9.02
N ALA A 325 2.27 2.91 -9.09
CA ALA A 325 1.48 2.48 -10.24
C ALA A 325 1.91 3.15 -11.55
N VAL A 326 2.30 4.42 -11.46
CA VAL A 326 2.86 5.16 -12.60
C VAL A 326 4.37 5.12 -12.63
N ARG A 327 5.03 4.25 -11.85
CA ARG A 327 6.49 4.07 -11.81
C ARG A 327 7.24 5.39 -11.52
N SER A 328 6.64 6.33 -10.80
CA SER A 328 7.29 7.61 -10.46
C SER A 328 8.47 7.37 -9.51
N THR A 329 9.60 8.06 -9.71
CA THR A 329 10.74 8.05 -8.76
C THR A 329 10.55 9.06 -7.62
N LYS A 330 9.50 9.88 -7.68
CA LYS A 330 9.17 10.87 -6.67
C LYS A 330 8.35 10.25 -5.54
N ILE A 331 8.49 10.81 -4.34
CA ILE A 331 7.71 10.46 -3.15
C ILE A 331 6.80 11.62 -2.71
N PRO A 332 5.72 11.33 -1.95
CA PRO A 332 4.90 12.37 -1.35
C PRO A 332 5.67 13.13 -0.27
N GLY A 333 5.70 14.46 -0.40
CA GLY A 333 6.26 15.40 0.57
C GLY A 333 5.16 16.05 1.44
N LYS A 334 5.21 17.38 1.58
CA LYS A 334 4.24 18.11 2.40
C LYS A 334 2.82 17.91 1.92
N ILE A 335 1.91 17.77 2.88
CA ILE A 335 0.49 17.52 2.63
C ILE A 335 -0.37 18.70 3.05
N SER A 336 -1.39 19.01 2.25
CA SER A 336 -2.44 19.95 2.61
C SER A 336 -3.82 19.39 2.30
N LEU A 337 -4.82 19.76 3.09
CA LEU A 337 -6.20 19.31 2.95
C LEU A 337 -7.09 20.52 2.66
N THR A 338 -7.77 20.54 1.51
CA THR A 338 -8.63 21.66 1.10
C THR A 338 -9.84 21.17 0.32
N LYS A 339 -11.06 21.50 0.79
CA LYS A 339 -12.34 21.31 0.08
C LYS A 339 -12.57 19.90 -0.50
N GLY A 340 -12.21 18.85 0.21
CA GLY A 340 -12.39 17.46 -0.22
C GLY A 340 -11.21 16.86 -0.96
N TRP A 341 -10.04 17.52 -0.91
CA TRP A 341 -8.84 17.13 -1.64
C TRP A 341 -7.61 17.18 -0.75
N PHE A 342 -6.79 16.15 -0.86
CA PHE A 342 -5.40 16.22 -0.45
C PHE A 342 -4.54 16.70 -1.61
N SER A 343 -3.63 17.62 -1.32
CA SER A 343 -2.56 18.02 -2.22
C SER A 343 -1.22 17.66 -1.59
N TYR A 344 -0.37 17.00 -2.36
CA TYR A 344 0.97 16.58 -2.00
C TYR A 344 1.98 17.33 -2.86
N GLU A 345 3.00 17.89 -2.23
CA GLU A 345 4.25 18.23 -2.92
C GLU A 345 4.96 16.93 -3.31
N LEU A 346 5.61 16.87 -4.47
CA LEU A 346 6.44 15.73 -4.84
C LEU A 346 7.92 16.05 -4.62
N THR A 347 8.63 15.16 -3.93
CA THR A 347 10.06 15.30 -3.68
C THR A 347 10.83 14.11 -4.27
N GLU A 348 12.11 14.32 -4.58
CA GLU A 348 13.00 13.22 -4.99
C GLU A 348 13.30 12.31 -3.78
N PHE A 349 13.54 11.02 -4.05
CA PHE A 349 14.04 10.08 -3.07
C PHE A 349 15.54 10.36 -2.84
N ASN A 350 15.92 10.89 -1.67
CA ASN A 350 17.33 11.20 -1.33
C ASN A 350 18.11 9.98 -0.84
#